data_AF-A5H234-F1
#
_entry.id   AF-A5H234-F1
#
_cell.length_a   1.000
_cell.length_b   1.000
_cell.length_c   1.000
_cell.angle_alpha   90.00
_cell.angle_beta   90.00
_cell.angle_gamma   90.00
#
_symmetry.space_group_name_H-M   'P 1'
#
loop_
_entity.id
_entity.type
_entity.pdbx_description
1 polymer ?
#
loop_
_entity_poly.entity_id
_entity_poly.type
_entity_poly.pdbx_seq_one_letter_code
_entity_poly.pdbx_strand_id
1 'polypeptide(L)'
;PVLVDLDSSGTDANIPRDQQIDENLKIMYRQMISNAKKTLLFLGQPYRAGDQPDPGAGSVENVPHGTVHGWTGDPRQPNGEDMGNFYSAARDPIFFAHHGNIDRLWHVWRGLRPSNADFTDPDWLDAAFLFYDEEARPVRVRVR
;
A
#
# COMPACT_ATOMS: atom_id res chain seq x y z
N PRO A 1 6.38 -6.00 -23.06
CA PRO A 1 5.86 -5.67 -21.70
C PRO A 1 6.99 -5.12 -20.85
N VAL A 2 6.80 -3.95 -20.23
CA VAL A 2 7.78 -3.34 -19.32
C VAL A 2 7.60 -3.94 -17.93
N LEU A 3 8.69 -4.16 -17.20
CA LEU A 3 8.64 -4.66 -15.83
C LEU A 3 8.48 -3.48 -14.87
N VAL A 4 7.60 -3.61 -13.87
CA VAL A 4 7.44 -2.59 -12.82
C VAL A 4 8.74 -2.42 -12.03
N ASP A 5 9.04 -1.20 -11.65
CA ASP A 5 10.13 -0.87 -10.72
C ASP A 5 9.55 -0.54 -9.34
N LEU A 6 9.82 -1.41 -8.36
CA LEU A 6 9.30 -1.21 -7.00
C LEU A 6 10.01 -0.10 -6.24
N ASP A 7 11.15 0.41 -6.70
CA ASP A 7 11.88 1.56 -6.10
C ASP A 7 11.84 2.81 -7.00
N SER A 8 10.86 2.88 -7.91
CA SER A 8 10.84 3.92 -8.95
C SER A 8 10.99 5.33 -8.38
N SER A 9 11.93 6.07 -8.95
CA SER A 9 12.20 7.48 -8.65
C SER A 9 11.55 8.45 -9.65
N GLY A 10 10.63 7.96 -10.50
CA GLY A 10 10.00 8.72 -11.59
C GLY A 10 10.83 8.77 -12.87
N THR A 11 11.97 8.09 -12.92
CA THR A 11 12.77 7.87 -14.13
C THR A 11 12.96 6.38 -14.37
N ASP A 12 12.81 5.93 -15.62
CA ASP A 12 13.05 4.54 -15.97
C ASP A 12 14.51 4.15 -15.74
N ALA A 13 14.72 3.10 -14.94
CA ALA A 13 16.03 2.50 -14.77
C ALA A 13 16.43 1.78 -16.07
N ASN A 14 17.58 2.15 -16.65
CA ASN A 14 18.14 1.46 -17.81
C ASN A 14 18.99 0.25 -17.36
N ILE A 15 18.35 -0.73 -16.74
CA ILE A 15 19.00 -1.97 -16.26
C ILE A 15 18.43 -3.21 -16.95
N PRO A 16 19.19 -4.31 -17.04
CA PRO A 16 18.70 -5.57 -17.57
C PRO A 16 17.50 -6.09 -16.78
N ARG A 17 16.56 -6.76 -17.48
CA ARG A 17 15.34 -7.32 -16.88
C ARG A 17 15.61 -8.18 -15.65
N ASP A 18 16.60 -9.06 -15.71
CA ASP A 18 16.93 -9.97 -14.61
C ASP A 18 17.45 -9.21 -13.38
N GLN A 19 18.15 -8.09 -13.60
CA GLN A 19 18.59 -7.21 -12.52
C GLN A 19 17.39 -6.51 -11.86
N GLN A 20 16.44 -5.99 -12.64
CA GLN A 20 15.23 -5.38 -12.08
C GLN A 20 14.39 -6.38 -11.28
N ILE A 21 14.31 -7.65 -11.72
CA ILE A 21 13.64 -8.72 -10.94
C ILE A 21 14.36 -8.93 -9.61
N ASP A 22 15.69 -9.06 -9.62
CA ASP A 22 16.49 -9.26 -8.40
C ASP A 22 16.34 -8.07 -7.43
N GLU A 23 16.34 -6.84 -7.93
CA GLU A 23 16.12 -5.63 -7.13
C GLU A 23 14.70 -5.59 -6.53
N ASN A 24 13.67 -5.88 -7.33
CA ASN A 24 12.28 -5.98 -6.84
C ASN A 24 12.13 -7.03 -5.74
N LEU A 25 12.76 -8.20 -5.88
CA LEU A 25 12.72 -9.26 -4.86
C LEU A 25 13.43 -8.83 -3.56
N LYS A 26 14.56 -8.13 -3.67
CA LYS A 26 15.27 -7.54 -2.51
C LYS A 26 14.42 -6.48 -1.82
N ILE A 27 13.70 -5.66 -2.57
CA ILE A 27 12.76 -4.66 -2.02
C ILE A 27 11.64 -5.37 -1.26
N MET A 28 11.02 -6.39 -1.84
CA MET A 28 9.97 -7.15 -1.16
C MET A 28 10.48 -7.77 0.16
N TYR A 29 11.68 -8.35 0.16
CA TYR A 29 12.29 -8.86 1.40
C TYR A 29 12.51 -7.73 2.43
N ARG A 30 13.07 -6.59 1.99
CA ARG A 30 13.30 -5.42 2.86
C ARG A 30 12.01 -4.95 3.50
N GLN A 31 10.93 -4.79 2.72
CA GLN A 31 9.68 -4.20 3.19
C GLN A 31 8.82 -5.17 4.01
N MET A 32 8.80 -6.45 3.65
CA MET A 32 8.00 -7.47 4.34
C MET A 32 8.70 -8.09 5.56
N ILE A 33 10.03 -8.01 5.65
CA ILE A 33 10.81 -8.69 6.70
C ILE A 33 11.67 -7.73 7.52
N SER A 34 12.58 -6.99 6.87
CA SER A 34 13.55 -6.17 7.59
C SER A 34 12.91 -4.94 8.23
N ASN A 35 12.02 -4.28 7.49
CA ASN A 35 11.32 -3.07 7.92
C ASN A 35 10.02 -3.38 8.66
N ALA A 36 9.41 -4.56 8.48
CA ALA A 36 8.12 -4.92 9.07
C ALA A 36 8.23 -5.79 10.33
N LYS A 37 9.24 -5.56 11.18
CA LYS A 37 9.51 -6.38 12.38
C LYS A 37 8.52 -6.16 13.53
N LYS A 38 7.78 -5.06 13.50
CA LYS A 38 6.78 -4.69 14.50
C LYS A 38 5.50 -4.30 13.77
N THR A 39 4.35 -4.51 14.39
CA THR A 39 3.04 -4.13 13.83
C THR A 39 3.00 -2.66 13.41
N LEU A 40 3.50 -1.73 14.26
CA LEU A 40 3.61 -0.30 13.93
C LEU A 40 4.48 0.01 12.70
N LEU A 41 5.49 -0.82 12.42
CA LEU A 41 6.33 -0.61 11.25
C LEU A 41 5.67 -1.14 9.97
N PHE A 42 4.75 -2.09 10.07
CA PHE A 42 4.04 -2.66 8.94
C PHE A 42 2.72 -1.93 8.64
N LEU A 43 1.88 -1.74 9.67
CA LEU A 43 0.54 -1.14 9.57
C LEU A 43 0.53 0.40 9.71
N GLY A 44 1.64 1.01 10.13
CA GLY A 44 1.74 2.47 10.31
C GLY A 44 1.47 2.94 11.75
N GLN A 45 1.53 4.25 11.94
CA GLN A 45 1.31 4.90 13.22
C GLN A 45 -0.18 5.07 13.53
N PRO A 46 -0.57 5.09 14.82
CA PRO A 46 -1.96 5.33 15.20
C PRO A 46 -2.48 6.68 14.68
N TYR A 47 -3.73 6.68 14.22
CA TYR A 47 -4.46 7.89 13.85
C TYR A 47 -5.82 7.86 14.56
N ARG A 48 -6.11 8.88 15.36
CA ARG A 48 -7.31 8.98 16.20
C ARG A 48 -8.06 10.28 15.93
N ALA A 49 -9.32 10.33 16.37
CA ALA A 49 -10.13 11.52 16.30
C ALA A 49 -9.46 12.69 17.06
N GLY A 50 -9.17 13.77 16.35
CA GLY A 50 -8.48 14.95 16.88
C GLY A 50 -6.99 15.02 16.56
N ASP A 51 -6.40 13.96 16.01
CA ASP A 51 -5.00 13.97 15.56
C ASP A 51 -4.82 14.84 14.32
N GLN A 52 -3.59 15.30 14.11
CA GLN A 52 -3.18 15.90 12.84
C GLN A 52 -3.00 14.80 11.77
N PRO A 53 -3.22 15.11 10.49
CA PRO A 53 -3.01 14.15 9.41
C PRO A 53 -1.55 13.68 9.34
N ASP A 54 -1.33 12.59 8.61
CA ASP A 54 -0.02 12.02 8.30
C ASP A 54 0.80 11.57 9.54
N PRO A 55 0.25 10.73 10.43
CA PRO A 55 0.96 10.29 11.65
C PRO A 55 2.17 9.38 11.35
N GLY A 56 2.21 8.75 10.18
CA GLY A 56 3.35 7.98 9.68
C GLY A 56 2.94 6.66 9.03
N ALA A 57 3.33 6.50 7.77
CA ALA A 57 3.00 5.35 6.94
C ALA A 57 3.71 4.06 7.36
N GLY A 58 3.08 2.92 7.05
CA GLY A 58 3.70 1.59 7.18
C GLY A 58 4.78 1.31 6.13
N SER A 59 5.51 0.21 6.28
CA SER A 59 6.57 -0.17 5.33
C SER A 59 6.03 -0.38 3.93
N VAL A 60 4.94 -1.14 3.79
CA VAL A 60 4.31 -1.48 2.51
C VAL A 60 3.62 -0.29 1.86
N GLU A 61 3.00 0.59 2.66
CA GLU A 61 2.35 1.82 2.18
C GLU A 61 3.35 2.75 1.49
N ASN A 62 4.57 2.86 2.02
CA ASN A 62 5.65 3.60 1.36
C ASN A 62 6.12 2.86 0.11
N VAL A 63 6.59 1.61 0.28
CA VAL A 63 7.16 0.79 -0.79
C VAL A 63 6.71 -0.66 -0.59
N PRO A 64 6.09 -1.32 -1.58
CA PRO A 64 5.95 -0.90 -2.97
C PRO A 64 4.70 -0.08 -3.32
N HIS A 65 3.78 0.19 -2.37
CA HIS A 65 2.50 0.83 -2.73
C HIS A 65 2.69 2.21 -3.38
N GLY A 66 3.34 3.15 -2.69
CA GLY A 66 3.52 4.52 -3.21
C GLY A 66 4.32 4.56 -4.51
N THR A 67 5.36 3.73 -4.64
CA THR A 67 6.21 3.68 -5.83
C THR A 67 5.48 3.09 -7.04
N VAL A 68 4.62 2.09 -6.86
CA VAL A 68 3.82 1.53 -7.96
C VAL A 68 2.75 2.52 -8.44
N HIS A 69 2.15 3.29 -7.52
CA HIS A 69 1.29 4.42 -7.89
C HIS A 69 2.02 5.42 -8.78
N GLY A 70 3.20 5.89 -8.33
CA GLY A 70 4.02 6.83 -9.09
C GLY A 70 4.50 6.28 -10.45
N TRP A 71 4.91 5.02 -10.50
CA TRP A 71 5.37 4.35 -11.73
C TRP A 71 4.25 4.16 -12.76
N THR A 72 3.01 3.94 -12.30
CA THR A 72 1.87 3.66 -13.18
C THR A 72 1.19 4.94 -13.68
N GLY A 73 1.28 6.04 -12.93
CA GLY A 73 0.70 7.33 -13.31
C GLY A 73 1.28 7.90 -14.61
N ASP A 74 0.49 8.65 -15.39
CA ASP A 74 0.98 9.26 -16.63
C ASP A 74 1.71 10.58 -16.31
N PRO A 75 3.04 10.66 -16.51
CA PRO A 75 3.81 11.87 -16.19
C PRO A 75 3.48 13.06 -17.09
N ARG A 76 2.67 12.88 -18.14
CA ARG A 76 2.20 13.96 -19.01
C ARG A 76 0.94 14.64 -18.47
N GLN A 77 0.28 14.05 -17.47
CA GLN A 77 -0.86 14.64 -16.79
C GLN A 77 -0.37 15.61 -15.70
N PRO A 78 -1.13 16.68 -15.41
CA PRO A 78 -0.68 17.74 -14.51
C PRO A 78 -0.31 17.26 -13.10
N ASN A 79 -0.89 16.15 -12.64
CA ASN A 79 -0.67 15.59 -11.30
C ASN A 79 -0.30 14.10 -11.33
N GLY A 80 0.11 13.56 -12.49
CA GLY A 80 0.42 12.14 -12.63
C GLY A 80 -0.81 11.23 -12.74
N GLU A 81 -1.98 11.76 -13.11
CA GLU A 81 -3.20 10.98 -13.25
C GLU A 81 -3.04 9.78 -14.22
N ASP A 82 -3.78 8.69 -14.04
CA ASP A 82 -4.73 8.46 -12.95
C ASP A 82 -4.03 7.90 -11.71
N MET A 83 -3.22 6.84 -11.84
CA MET A 83 -2.61 6.11 -10.73
C MET A 83 -1.65 6.93 -9.84
N GLY A 84 -1.01 7.98 -10.37
CA GLY A 84 -0.01 8.75 -9.62
C GLY A 84 -0.58 9.69 -8.55
N ASN A 85 -1.91 9.82 -8.46
CA ASN A 85 -2.55 10.69 -7.47
C ASN A 85 -3.81 10.07 -6.85
N PHE A 86 -3.98 10.19 -5.53
CA PHE A 86 -5.08 9.54 -4.81
C PHE A 86 -6.48 9.96 -5.29
N TYR A 87 -6.69 11.22 -5.71
CA TYR A 87 -8.02 11.64 -6.16
C TYR A 87 -8.44 11.04 -7.51
N SER A 88 -7.48 10.51 -8.27
CA SER A 88 -7.68 9.96 -9.61
C SER A 88 -7.39 8.47 -9.71
N ALA A 89 -6.60 7.89 -8.80
CA ALA A 89 -6.04 6.54 -8.95
C ALA A 89 -7.09 5.48 -9.26
N ALA A 90 -8.23 5.49 -8.56
CA ALA A 90 -9.30 4.52 -8.74
C ALA A 90 -10.08 4.65 -10.06
N ARG A 91 -9.80 5.67 -10.89
CA ARG A 91 -10.34 5.79 -12.25
C ARG A 91 -9.69 4.80 -13.21
N ASP A 92 -8.45 4.40 -12.93
CA ASP A 92 -7.78 3.28 -13.61
C ASP A 92 -8.16 1.96 -12.92
N PRO A 93 -8.79 0.99 -13.63
CA PRO A 93 -9.14 -0.31 -13.05
C PRO A 93 -7.97 -1.09 -12.43
N ILE A 94 -6.72 -0.82 -12.86
CA ILE A 94 -5.54 -1.48 -12.28
C ILE A 94 -5.36 -1.17 -10.79
N PHE A 95 -5.91 -0.05 -10.31
CA PHE A 95 -5.96 0.34 -8.91
C PHE A 95 -6.47 -0.81 -8.02
N PHE A 96 -7.58 -1.43 -8.40
CA PHE A 96 -8.20 -2.49 -7.60
C PHE A 96 -7.35 -3.77 -7.59
N ALA A 97 -6.68 -4.10 -8.70
CA ALA A 97 -5.76 -5.23 -8.76
C ALA A 97 -4.48 -4.97 -7.94
N HIS A 98 -3.96 -3.73 -7.99
CA HIS A 98 -2.83 -3.30 -7.16
C HIS A 98 -3.17 -3.44 -5.67
N HIS A 99 -4.28 -2.84 -5.23
CA HIS A 99 -4.72 -2.92 -3.83
C HIS A 99 -5.11 -4.33 -3.41
N GLY A 100 -5.62 -5.18 -4.32
CA GLY A 100 -5.84 -6.60 -4.04
C GLY A 100 -4.52 -7.34 -3.71
N ASN A 101 -3.41 -6.97 -4.35
CA ASN A 101 -2.10 -7.51 -3.96
C ASN A 101 -1.56 -6.87 -2.68
N ILE A 102 -1.82 -5.59 -2.40
CA ILE A 102 -1.48 -4.95 -1.11
C ILE A 102 -2.21 -5.65 0.06
N ASP A 103 -3.50 -5.95 -0.10
CA ASP A 103 -4.28 -6.73 0.87
C ASP A 103 -3.70 -8.15 1.06
N ARG A 104 -3.34 -8.83 -0.04
CA ARG A 104 -2.62 -10.11 0.03
C ARG A 104 -1.31 -10.01 0.81
N LEU A 105 -0.57 -8.90 0.72
CA LEU A 105 0.67 -8.73 1.48
C LEU A 105 0.41 -8.68 2.98
N TRP A 106 -0.69 -8.07 3.44
CA TRP A 106 -1.07 -8.15 4.85
C TRP A 106 -1.26 -9.60 5.31
N HIS A 107 -1.99 -10.41 4.54
CA HIS A 107 -2.13 -11.84 4.83
C HIS A 107 -0.78 -12.58 4.88
N VAL A 108 0.10 -12.34 3.89
CA VAL A 108 1.43 -12.94 3.86
C VAL A 108 2.25 -12.53 5.08
N TRP A 109 2.28 -11.25 5.42
CA TRP A 109 3.03 -10.73 6.57
C TRP A 109 2.64 -11.43 7.88
N ARG A 110 1.34 -11.63 8.12
CA ARG A 110 0.85 -12.38 9.29
C ARG A 110 1.41 -13.82 9.35
N GLY A 111 1.68 -14.44 8.21
CA GLY A 111 2.25 -15.78 8.12
C GLY A 111 3.78 -15.86 8.23
N LEU A 112 4.51 -14.74 8.10
CA LEU A 112 5.98 -14.75 8.08
C LEU A 112 6.61 -15.01 9.45
N ARG A 113 5.95 -14.60 10.55
CA ARG A 113 6.44 -14.78 11.92
C ARG A 113 5.27 -14.93 12.89
N PRO A 114 5.37 -15.80 13.92
CA PRO A 114 4.33 -15.90 14.95
C PRO A 114 4.03 -14.59 15.71
N SER A 115 5.00 -13.68 15.76
CA SER A 115 4.87 -12.37 16.40
C SER A 115 4.18 -11.32 15.54
N ASN A 116 3.92 -11.60 14.26
CA ASN A 116 3.25 -10.67 13.37
C ASN A 116 1.74 -10.76 13.63
N ALA A 117 1.24 -9.84 14.46
CA ALA A 117 -0.15 -9.76 14.86
C ALA A 117 -0.73 -8.37 14.55
N ASP A 118 -2.02 -8.34 14.27
CA ASP A 118 -2.78 -7.10 14.08
C ASP A 118 -2.86 -6.31 15.39
N PHE A 119 -3.23 -5.04 15.31
CA PHE A 119 -3.41 -4.24 16.51
C PHE A 119 -4.58 -4.77 17.35
N THR A 120 -4.39 -4.77 18.66
CA THR A 120 -5.44 -5.07 19.64
C THR A 120 -5.97 -3.81 20.34
N ASP A 121 -5.51 -2.63 19.89
CA ASP A 121 -5.94 -1.32 20.39
C ASP A 121 -7.45 -1.12 20.08
N PRO A 122 -8.30 -0.90 21.10
CA PRO A 122 -9.71 -0.60 20.88
C PRO A 122 -9.94 0.57 19.92
N ASP A 123 -9.10 1.61 19.93
CA ASP A 123 -9.26 2.76 19.04
C ASP A 123 -9.11 2.35 17.57
N TRP A 124 -8.24 1.37 17.29
CA TRP A 124 -8.09 0.80 15.96
C TRP A 124 -9.24 -0.15 15.61
N LEU A 125 -9.60 -1.07 16.52
CA LEU A 125 -10.65 -2.06 16.30
C LEU A 125 -12.05 -1.46 16.14
N ASP A 126 -12.32 -0.34 16.82
CA ASP A 126 -13.59 0.37 16.78
C ASP A 126 -13.64 1.50 15.75
N ALA A 127 -12.52 1.79 15.07
CA ALA A 127 -12.53 2.66 13.90
C ALA A 127 -13.50 2.12 12.85
N ALA A 128 -14.28 3.04 12.25
CA ALA A 128 -15.38 2.69 11.38
C ALA A 128 -15.41 3.55 10.11
N PHE A 129 -15.78 2.92 9.01
CA PHE A 129 -15.91 3.53 7.70
C PHE A 129 -17.32 3.28 7.15
N LEU A 130 -17.77 4.12 6.22
CA LEU A 130 -19.05 3.99 5.54
C LEU A 130 -18.80 3.68 4.06
N PHE A 131 -19.38 2.58 3.58
CA PHE A 131 -19.34 2.19 2.16
C PHE A 131 -20.75 1.93 1.64
N TYR A 132 -20.93 2.01 0.32
CA TYR A 132 -22.12 1.49 -0.33
C TYR A 132 -21.93 0.02 -0.65
N ASP A 133 -22.94 -0.79 -0.35
CA ASP A 133 -23.02 -2.19 -0.79
C ASP A 133 -23.54 -2.32 -2.23
N GLU A 134 -23.68 -3.55 -2.71
CA GLU A 134 -24.16 -3.88 -4.06
C GLU A 134 -25.62 -3.46 -4.30
N GLU A 135 -26.41 -3.25 -3.24
CA GLU A 135 -27.78 -2.71 -3.31
C GLU A 135 -27.83 -1.18 -3.13
N ALA A 136 -26.68 -0.50 -3.18
CA ALA A 136 -26.56 0.95 -2.98
C ALA A 136 -27.06 1.42 -1.61
N ARG A 137 -26.92 0.60 -0.56
CA ARG A 137 -27.23 0.96 0.82
C ARG A 137 -25.95 1.37 1.55
N PRO A 138 -25.99 2.41 2.41
CA PRO A 138 -24.86 2.78 3.23
C PRO A 138 -24.67 1.77 4.37
N VAL A 139 -23.50 1.14 4.42
CA VAL A 139 -23.10 0.15 5.43
C VAL A 139 -21.94 0.69 6.24
N ARG A 140 -22.06 0.61 7.57
CA ARG A 140 -20.96 0.90 8.49
C ARG A 140 -20.16 -0.37 8.74
N VAL A 141 -18.89 -0.35 8.36
CA VAL A 141 -17.92 -1.41 8.66
C VAL A 141 -16.98 -0.94 9.75
N ARG A 142 -16.55 -1.88 10.60
CA ARG A 142 -15.47 -1.65 11.58
C ARG A 142 -14.24 -2.44 11.12
N VAL A 143 -13.10 -2.11 11.70
CA VAL A 143 -11.86 -2.84 11.41
C VAL A 143 -11.92 -4.31 11.87
N ARG A 144 -12.64 -4.60 12.96
CA ARG A 144 -12.85 -5.97 13.49
C ARG A 144 -13.88 -6.80 12.74
#